data_AF-X0S436-F1
#
_entry.id   AF-X0S436-F1
#
_cell.length_a   1.000
_cell.length_b   1.000
_cell.length_c   1.000
_cell.angle_alpha   90.00
_cell.angle_beta   90.00
_cell.angle_gamma   90.00
#
_symmetry.space_group_name_H-M   'P 1'
#
loop_
_entity.id
_entity.type
_entity.pdbx_description
1 polymer ?
#
loop_
_entity_poly.entity_id
_entity_poly.type
_entity_poly.pdbx_seq_one_letter_code
_entity_poly.pdbx_strand_id
1 'polypeptide(L)'
;MNNEPIKKDELLKIKIRLQFNGVIILNNEFTIEENCALSLDSKDPLAKFRDQFFNPQGNVIYLDGNSLGLLSKQAEKTLLRVLNEWKSLGIQGWFDPEKPWFYFGESLGAMVAPLIGALPEEVVATGTTTINLHSLVSTFYHP
;
A
#
# COMPACT_ATOMS: atom_id res chain seq x y z
N MET A 1 26.06 -41.09 10.71
CA MET A 1 24.88 -40.56 10.00
C MET A 1 25.39 -40.02 8.67
N ASN A 2 25.06 -40.71 7.58
CA ASN A 2 25.54 -40.37 6.25
C ASN A 2 24.81 -39.12 5.76
N ASN A 3 25.53 -38.01 5.65
CA ASN A 3 25.07 -36.86 4.89
C ASN A 3 25.28 -37.17 3.40
N GLU A 4 24.36 -37.92 2.82
CA GLU A 4 24.26 -37.92 1.36
C GLU A 4 23.72 -36.55 0.91
N PRO A 5 24.35 -35.92 -0.10
CA PRO A 5 23.79 -34.72 -0.70
C PRO A 5 22.45 -35.07 -1.34
N ILE A 6 21.41 -34.30 -0.99
CA ILE A 6 20.09 -34.38 -1.63
C ILE A 6 20.30 -34.34 -3.14
N LYS A 7 19.84 -35.36 -3.86
CA LYS A 7 19.95 -35.46 -5.32
C LYS A 7 19.34 -34.20 -5.95
N LYS A 8 20.12 -33.54 -6.81
CA LYS A 8 19.79 -32.29 -7.53
C LYS A 8 18.58 -32.38 -8.48
N ASP A 9 17.95 -33.56 -8.63
CA ASP A 9 17.06 -33.84 -9.77
C ASP A 9 15.56 -33.74 -9.47
N GLU A 10 15.15 -33.34 -8.27
CA GLU A 10 13.79 -32.86 -8.02
C GLU A 10 13.86 -31.41 -7.54
N LEU A 11 13.91 -30.48 -8.49
CA LEU A 11 13.69 -29.06 -8.20
C LEU A 11 12.37 -28.94 -7.45
N LEU A 12 12.42 -28.45 -6.21
CA LEU A 12 11.22 -28.11 -5.45
C LEU A 12 10.45 -27.07 -6.25
N LYS A 13 9.25 -27.47 -6.69
CA LYS A 13 8.35 -26.61 -7.46
C LYS A 13 7.23 -26.10 -6.57
N ILE A 14 6.99 -24.80 -6.62
CA ILE A 14 5.85 -24.16 -5.97
C ILE A 14 4.76 -23.99 -7.03
N LYS A 15 3.58 -24.55 -6.78
CA LYS A 15 2.40 -24.37 -7.64
C LYS A 15 1.45 -23.39 -6.97
N ILE A 16 1.18 -22.27 -7.64
CA ILE A 16 0.15 -21.33 -7.21
C ILE A 16 -1.03 -21.46 -8.16
N ARG A 17 -2.19 -21.83 -7.60
CA ARG A 17 -3.45 -21.97 -8.31
C ARG A 17 -4.48 -21.03 -7.71
N LEU A 18 -4.97 -20.09 -8.49
CA LEU A 18 -6.08 -19.22 -8.09
C LEU A 18 -7.35 -19.65 -8.84
N GLN A 19 -8.44 -19.74 -8.09
CA GLN A 19 -9.75 -20.09 -8.61
C GLN A 19 -10.80 -19.09 -8.14
N PHE A 20 -11.77 -18.80 -9.01
CA PHE A 20 -12.97 -18.04 -8.66
C PHE A 20 -14.17 -18.79 -9.23
N ASN A 21 -15.19 -19.03 -8.40
CA ASN A 21 -16.39 -19.80 -8.76
C ASN A 21 -16.07 -21.15 -9.45
N GLY A 22 -15.01 -21.83 -9.02
CA GLY A 22 -14.58 -23.14 -9.57
C GLY A 22 -13.79 -23.07 -10.88
N VAL A 23 -13.62 -21.89 -11.48
CA VAL A 23 -12.79 -21.70 -12.67
C VAL A 23 -11.36 -21.37 -12.26
N ILE A 24 -10.38 -22.06 -12.85
CA ILE A 24 -8.95 -21.74 -12.68
C ILE A 24 -8.65 -20.46 -13.44
N ILE A 25 -8.22 -19.41 -12.75
CA ILE A 25 -7.86 -18.14 -13.37
C ILE A 25 -6.35 -17.98 -13.49
N LEU A 26 -5.58 -18.57 -12.57
CA LEU A 26 -4.11 -18.63 -12.63
C LEU A 26 -3.63 -20.02 -12.21
N ASN A 27 -2.63 -20.53 -12.91
CA ASN A 27 -1.99 -21.81 -12.62
C ASN A 27 -0.51 -21.74 -13.00
N ASN A 28 0.31 -21.19 -12.09
CA ASN A 28 1.73 -20.96 -12.32
C ASN A 28 2.58 -21.96 -11.51
N GLU A 29 3.69 -22.38 -12.10
CA GLU A 29 4.69 -23.24 -11.49
C GLU A 29 6.00 -22.47 -11.40
N PHE A 30 6.61 -22.43 -10.22
CA PHE A 30 7.83 -21.68 -9.91
C PHE A 30 8.89 -22.62 -9.35
N THR A 31 10.17 -22.32 -9.57
CA THR A 31 11.29 -23.00 -8.91
C THR A 31 11.80 -22.17 -7.74
N ILE A 32 12.47 -22.80 -6.77
CA ILE A 32 13.07 -22.12 -5.61
C ILE A 32 14.43 -21.46 -5.92
N GLU A 33 14.80 -21.38 -7.20
CA GLU A 33 16.10 -20.86 -7.65
C GLU A 33 16.07 -19.33 -7.77
N GLU A 34 17.21 -18.68 -7.51
CA GLU A 34 17.37 -17.24 -7.65
C GLU A 34 16.97 -16.72 -9.05
N ASN A 35 17.31 -17.47 -10.10
CA ASN A 35 16.94 -17.12 -11.49
C ASN A 35 15.42 -17.06 -11.71
N CYS A 36 14.64 -17.86 -10.97
CA CYS A 36 13.19 -17.79 -11.03
C CYS A 36 12.72 -16.45 -10.47
N ALA A 37 13.21 -16.03 -9.30
CA ALA A 37 12.89 -14.74 -8.69
C ALA A 37 13.30 -13.56 -9.60
N LEU A 38 14.52 -13.57 -10.13
CA LEU A 38 15.01 -12.54 -11.06
C LEU A 38 14.15 -12.44 -12.33
N SER A 39 13.69 -13.57 -12.87
CA SER A 39 12.77 -13.56 -14.01
C SER A 39 11.41 -12.95 -13.66
N LEU A 40 10.90 -13.18 -12.44
CA LEU A 40 9.64 -12.57 -12.00
C LEU A 40 9.77 -11.07 -11.82
N ASP A 41 10.86 -10.61 -11.18
CA ASP A 41 11.15 -9.19 -11.01
C ASP A 41 11.23 -8.47 -12.37
N SER A 42 11.89 -9.09 -13.36
CA SER A 42 12.02 -8.50 -14.71
C SER A 42 10.69 -8.36 -15.47
N LYS A 43 9.67 -9.12 -15.08
CA LYS A 43 8.36 -9.15 -15.72
C LYS A 43 7.31 -8.40 -14.91
N ASP A 44 7.64 -7.89 -13.73
CA ASP A 44 6.71 -7.18 -12.87
C ASP A 44 6.37 -5.80 -13.46
N PRO A 45 5.14 -5.56 -13.94
CA PRO A 45 4.74 -4.24 -14.45
C PRO A 45 4.73 -3.15 -13.37
N LEU A 46 4.77 -3.54 -12.09
CA LEU A 46 4.77 -2.65 -10.94
C LEU A 46 6.17 -2.34 -10.40
N ALA A 47 7.23 -2.95 -10.93
CA ALA A 47 8.59 -2.82 -10.40
C ALA A 47 9.04 -1.35 -10.23
N LYS A 48 8.63 -0.47 -11.17
CA LYS A 48 8.91 0.98 -11.13
C LYS A 48 8.35 1.72 -9.90
N PHE A 49 7.33 1.17 -9.23
CA PHE A 49 6.77 1.80 -8.04
C PHE A 49 7.70 1.68 -6.84
N ARG A 50 8.63 0.70 -6.82
CA ARG A 50 9.67 0.59 -5.80
C ARG A 50 10.48 1.89 -5.67
N ASP A 51 10.74 2.56 -6.80
CA ASP A 51 11.50 3.82 -6.82
C ASP A 51 10.74 5.01 -6.23
N GLN A 52 9.45 4.87 -5.93
CA GLN A 52 8.65 5.91 -5.28
C GLN A 52 8.78 5.91 -3.76
N PHE A 53 9.50 4.96 -3.17
CA PHE A 53 9.67 4.81 -1.73
C PHE A 53 11.13 4.98 -1.30
N PHE A 54 11.32 5.37 -0.04
CA PHE A 54 12.61 5.35 0.62
C PHE A 54 12.87 3.96 1.19
N ASN A 55 13.85 3.27 0.63
CA ASN A 55 14.29 1.97 1.15
C ASN A 55 15.20 2.18 2.37
N PRO A 56 15.07 1.36 3.43
CA PRO A 56 16.02 1.38 4.55
C PRO A 56 17.46 1.17 4.06
N GLN A 57 18.41 1.81 4.73
CA GLN A 57 19.83 1.61 4.42
C GLN A 57 20.28 0.18 4.75
N GLY A 58 21.22 -0.32 3.96
CA GLY A 58 21.70 -1.71 4.05
C GLY A 58 20.85 -2.68 3.24
N ASN A 59 21.25 -3.95 3.22
CA ASN A 59 20.54 -5.01 2.50
C ASN A 59 19.36 -5.55 3.33
N VAL A 60 18.41 -4.66 3.68
CA VAL A 60 17.26 -4.98 4.52
C VAL A 60 16.09 -5.47 3.67
N ILE A 61 15.55 -6.63 4.01
CA ILE A 61 14.30 -7.16 3.45
C ILE A 61 13.16 -6.71 4.37
N TYR A 62 12.41 -5.69 3.94
CA TYR A 62 11.35 -5.09 4.76
C TYR A 62 10.00 -5.79 4.54
N LEU A 63 9.65 -6.70 5.45
CA LEU A 63 8.43 -7.52 5.37
C LEU A 63 7.37 -7.15 6.43
N ASP A 64 7.34 -5.90 6.90
CA ASP A 64 6.39 -5.41 7.91
C ASP A 64 5.58 -4.19 7.42
N GLY A 65 5.42 -4.06 6.10
CA GLY A 65 4.66 -2.98 5.47
C GLY A 65 3.17 -2.96 5.83
N ASN A 66 2.63 -4.08 6.34
CA ASN A 66 1.28 -4.20 6.85
C ASN A 66 1.09 -3.48 8.21
N SER A 67 2.16 -3.29 8.97
CA SER A 67 2.15 -2.56 10.23
C SER A 67 2.48 -1.09 9.98
N LEU A 68 3.60 -0.83 9.28
CA LEU A 68 4.04 0.51 8.91
C LEU A 68 4.56 0.53 7.47
N GLY A 69 3.89 1.28 6.60
CA GLY A 69 4.37 1.46 5.23
C GLY A 69 5.69 2.25 5.17
N LEU A 70 6.53 1.93 4.19
CA LEU A 70 7.70 2.75 3.87
C LEU A 70 7.27 4.17 3.49
N LEU A 71 8.07 5.17 3.86
CA LEU A 71 7.83 6.54 3.45
C LEU A 71 7.90 6.65 1.93
N SER A 72 6.85 7.21 1.32
CA SER A 72 6.87 7.54 -0.11
C SER A 72 7.48 8.93 -0.33
N LYS A 73 8.21 9.09 -1.44
CA LYS A 73 8.79 10.37 -1.88
C LYS A 73 7.70 11.43 -2.09
N GLN A 74 6.51 11.01 -2.53
CA GLN A 74 5.37 11.90 -2.74
C GLN A 74 4.75 12.38 -1.42
N ALA A 75 4.74 11.55 -0.37
CA ALA A 75 4.30 11.96 0.96
C ALA A 75 5.25 13.00 1.54
N GLU A 76 6.57 12.78 1.46
CA GLU A 76 7.57 13.77 1.89
C GLU A 76 7.40 15.11 1.13
N LYS A 77 7.34 15.06 -0.21
CA LYS A 77 7.14 16.26 -1.03
C LYS A 77 5.88 17.03 -0.66
N THR A 78 4.78 16.31 -0.41
CA THR A 78 3.50 16.90 -0.03
C THR A 78 3.57 17.56 1.34
N LEU A 79 4.19 16.88 2.32
CA LEU A 79 4.39 17.41 3.67
C LEU A 79 5.21 18.71 3.64
N LEU A 80 6.34 18.69 2.92
CA LEU A 80 7.20 19.87 2.80
C LEU A 80 6.51 21.04 2.08
N ARG A 81 5.68 20.75 1.08
CA ARG A 81 4.84 21.75 0.41
C ARG A 81 3.87 22.41 1.40
N VAL A 82 3.06 21.62 2.12
CA VAL A 82 2.08 22.14 3.08
C VAL A 82 2.76 22.93 4.20
N LEU A 83 3.93 22.48 4.66
CA LEU A 83 4.74 23.23 5.63
C LEU A 83 5.16 24.62 5.10
N ASN A 84 5.51 24.73 3.83
CA ASN A 84 5.88 26.02 3.23
C ASN A 84 4.66 26.90 2.92
N GLU A 85 3.53 26.31 2.54
CA GLU A 85 2.25 27.02 2.45
C GLU A 85 1.88 27.63 3.81
N TRP A 86 2.05 26.89 4.90
CA TRP A 86 1.74 27.42 6.22
C TRP A 86 2.60 28.63 6.61
N LYS A 87 3.90 28.59 6.32
CA LYS A 87 4.81 29.73 6.56
C LYS A 87 4.40 31.00 5.82
N SER A 88 3.81 30.85 4.64
CA SER A 88 3.52 31.98 3.73
C SER A 88 2.08 32.47 3.84
N LEU A 89 1.11 31.57 3.95
CA LEU A 89 -0.32 31.87 3.91
C LEU A 89 -0.94 32.08 5.30
N GLY A 90 -0.38 31.47 6.35
CA GLY A 90 -0.99 31.48 7.68
C GLY A 90 -2.45 31.01 7.63
N ILE A 91 -3.37 31.80 8.18
CA ILE A 91 -4.81 31.49 8.19
C ILE A 91 -5.43 31.41 6.79
N GLN A 92 -4.85 32.10 5.79
CA GLN A 92 -5.38 32.13 4.43
C GLN A 92 -5.34 30.75 3.76
N GLY A 93 -4.45 29.85 4.21
CA GLY A 93 -4.34 28.48 3.68
C GLY A 93 -5.61 27.64 3.81
N TRP A 94 -6.51 27.97 4.74
CA TRP A 94 -7.81 27.31 4.85
C TRP A 94 -8.66 27.46 3.59
N PHE A 95 -8.57 28.62 2.93
CA PHE A 95 -9.40 29.00 1.79
C PHE A 95 -8.56 29.39 0.56
N ASP A 96 -7.30 28.96 0.53
CA ASP A 96 -6.42 29.18 -0.61
C ASP A 96 -7.06 28.66 -1.91
N PRO A 97 -7.01 29.42 -3.02
CA PRO A 97 -7.72 29.06 -4.25
C PRO A 97 -7.13 27.85 -4.98
N GLU A 98 -5.87 27.47 -4.73
CA GLU A 98 -5.28 26.31 -5.38
C GLU A 98 -5.59 25.01 -4.62
N LYS A 99 -5.31 24.98 -3.31
CA LYS A 99 -5.46 23.78 -2.46
C LYS A 99 -5.94 24.14 -1.06
N PRO A 100 -7.24 24.44 -0.90
CA PRO A 100 -7.81 24.82 0.38
C PRO A 100 -7.70 23.65 1.39
N TRP A 101 -7.06 23.91 2.53
CA TRP A 101 -6.87 22.88 3.58
C TRP A 101 -8.20 22.39 4.16
N PHE A 102 -9.24 23.22 4.07
CA PHE A 102 -10.58 22.91 4.58
C PHE A 102 -11.15 21.61 4.00
N TYR A 103 -10.84 21.29 2.74
CA TYR A 103 -11.39 20.12 2.05
C TYR A 103 -10.42 18.94 1.95
N PHE A 104 -9.34 18.93 2.73
CA PHE A 104 -8.32 17.87 2.64
C PHE A 104 -8.87 16.50 3.02
N GLY A 105 -9.71 16.40 4.05
CA GLY A 105 -10.27 15.13 4.49
C GLY A 105 -11.13 14.48 3.40
N GLU A 106 -12.01 15.26 2.78
CA GLU A 106 -12.91 14.84 1.70
C GLU A 106 -12.13 14.54 0.43
N SER A 107 -11.15 15.38 0.07
CA SER A 107 -10.32 15.15 -1.12
C SER A 107 -9.51 13.85 -1.01
N LEU A 108 -8.94 13.57 0.17
CA LEU A 108 -8.25 12.32 0.44
C LEU A 108 -9.22 11.14 0.48
N GLY A 109 -10.40 11.31 1.07
CA GLY A 109 -11.45 10.30 1.08
C GLY A 109 -11.88 9.90 -0.34
N ALA A 110 -12.11 10.88 -1.21
CA ALA A 110 -12.43 10.67 -2.62
C ALA A 110 -11.36 9.87 -3.38
N MET A 111 -10.07 10.07 -3.04
CA MET A 111 -8.97 9.28 -3.62
C MET A 111 -8.95 7.83 -3.12
N VAL A 112 -9.42 7.57 -1.89
CA VAL A 112 -9.49 6.23 -1.28
C VAL A 112 -10.73 5.46 -1.72
N ALA A 113 -11.85 6.15 -1.98
CA ALA A 113 -13.13 5.56 -2.37
C ALA A 113 -13.06 4.43 -3.42
N PRO A 114 -12.36 4.58 -4.57
CA PRO A 114 -12.27 3.50 -5.56
C PRO A 114 -11.51 2.26 -5.08
N LEU A 115 -10.67 2.38 -4.04
CA LEU A 115 -9.93 1.25 -3.47
C LEU A 115 -10.81 0.35 -2.58
N ILE A 116 -11.93 0.88 -2.08
CA ILE A 116 -12.85 0.19 -1.17
C ILE A 116 -14.25 0.00 -1.77
N GLY A 117 -14.47 0.40 -3.03
CA GLY A 117 -15.74 0.25 -3.73
C GLY A 117 -16.84 1.21 -3.28
N ALA A 118 -16.47 2.40 -2.80
CA ALA A 118 -17.39 3.45 -2.36
C ALA A 118 -17.44 4.62 -3.36
N LEU A 119 -18.45 5.48 -3.23
CA LEU A 119 -18.52 6.76 -3.93
C LEU A 119 -17.62 7.82 -3.25
N PRO A 120 -17.11 8.82 -3.99
CA PRO A 120 -16.26 9.88 -3.43
C PRO A 120 -16.86 10.59 -2.21
N GLU A 121 -18.18 10.81 -2.21
CA GLU A 121 -18.95 11.46 -1.15
C GLU A 121 -19.23 10.58 0.07
N GLU A 122 -18.95 9.27 0.00
CA GLU A 122 -19.18 8.31 1.09
C GLU A 122 -17.95 8.13 1.99
N VAL A 123 -16.82 8.77 1.66
CA VAL A 123 -15.53 8.55 2.34
C VAL A 123 -14.88 9.88 2.72
N VAL A 124 -14.41 9.96 3.96
CA VAL A 124 -13.61 11.08 4.47
C VAL A 124 -12.40 10.55 5.23
N ALA A 125 -11.21 11.09 4.96
CA ALA A 125 -10.01 10.78 5.73
C ALA A 125 -9.98 11.62 7.01
N THR A 126 -10.25 11.01 8.15
CA THR A 126 -10.33 11.70 9.44
C THR A 126 -9.94 10.81 10.61
N GLY A 127 -9.49 11.43 11.71
CA GLY A 127 -9.27 10.79 13.00
C GLY A 127 -8.31 9.60 12.94
N THR A 128 -8.59 8.61 13.79
CA THR A 128 -7.91 7.32 13.83
C THR A 128 -8.92 6.19 13.68
N THR A 129 -8.47 4.98 13.32
CA THR A 129 -9.35 3.81 13.17
C THR A 129 -10.25 3.59 14.38
N THR A 130 -9.68 3.64 15.59
CA THR A 130 -10.43 3.41 16.84
C THR A 130 -11.46 4.50 17.08
N ILE A 131 -11.12 5.78 16.87
CA ILE A 131 -12.08 6.89 17.04
C ILE A 131 -13.23 6.74 16.04
N ASN A 132 -12.93 6.45 14.76
CA ASN A 132 -13.95 6.29 13.73
C ASN A 132 -14.89 5.12 14.04
N LEU A 133 -14.37 3.99 14.55
CA LEU A 133 -15.19 2.87 15.02
C LEU A 133 -16.09 3.27 16.19
N HIS A 134 -15.57 3.99 17.18
CA HIS A 134 -16.39 4.48 18.30
C HIS A 134 -17.49 5.43 17.82
N SER A 135 -17.21 6.33 16.89
CA SER A 135 -18.21 7.23 16.30
C SER A 135 -19.31 6.46 15.59
N LEU A 136 -18.95 5.44 14.79
CA LEU A 136 -19.91 4.58 14.09
C LEU A 136 -20.80 3.81 15.08
N VAL A 137 -20.21 3.14 16.06
CA VAL A 137 -20.96 2.39 17.08
C VAL A 137 -21.87 3.33 17.86
N SER A 138 -21.36 4.46 18.36
CA SER A 138 -22.15 5.41 19.13
C SER A 138 -23.33 6.01 18.35
N THR A 139 -23.26 6.04 17.02
CA THR A 139 -24.30 6.63 16.16
C THR A 139 -25.32 5.59 15.69
N PHE A 140 -24.85 4.39 15.31
CA PHE A 140 -25.70 3.39 14.66
C PHE A 140 -26.15 2.24 15.57
N TYR A 141 -25.43 1.94 16.64
CA TYR A 141 -25.77 0.84 17.53
C TYR A 141 -26.90 1.24 18.49
N HIS A 142 -28.05 0.58 18.34
CA HIS A 142 -29.21 0.70 19.22
C HIS A 142 -29.48 -0.67 19.86
N PRO A 143 -29.10 -0.87 21.13
CA PRO A 143 -29.24 -2.15 21.83
C PRO A 143 -30.70 -2.52 22.13
#